data_AF-A0A959Y9K0-F1
#
_entry.id   AF-A0A959Y9K0-F1
#
_cell.length_a   1.000
_cell.length_b   1.000
_cell.length_c   1.000
_cell.angle_alpha   90.00
_cell.angle_beta   90.00
_cell.angle_gamma   90.00
#
_symmetry.space_group_name_H-M   'P 1'
#
loop_
_entity.id
_entity.type
_entity.pdbx_description
1 polymer ?
#
loop_
_entity_poly.entity_id
_entity_poly.type
_entity_poly.pdbx_seq_one_letter_code
_entity_poly.pdbx_strand_id
1 'polypeptide(L)' 'MDRDPGAVRQLVDRYQHLVYTVTMRVLRDPMDAEESAQDSFIKALDKLHTFDGRGRFSTWLFSIAHRTAISKLRS' A
#
# COMPACT_ATOMS: atom_id res chain seq x y z
N MET A 1 0.58 -15.89 -13.47
CA MET A 1 -0.48 -14.86 -13.48
C MET A 1 0.18 -13.58 -13.93
N ASP A 2 0.05 -13.24 -15.21
CA ASP A 2 0.47 -11.93 -15.70
C ASP A 2 -0.45 -10.87 -15.09
N ARG A 3 0.11 -9.98 -14.27
CA ARG A 3 -0.61 -8.79 -13.83
C ARG A 3 -0.69 -7.84 -15.01
N ASP A 4 -1.90 -7.44 -15.39
CA ASP A 4 -2.08 -6.40 -16.41
C ASP A 4 -1.38 -5.10 -15.94
N PRO A 5 -0.32 -4.63 -16.64
CA PRO A 5 0.38 -3.41 -16.28
C PRO A 5 -0.54 -2.18 -16.22
N GLY A 6 -1.59 -2.15 -17.06
CA GLY A 6 -2.56 -1.06 -17.10
C GLY A 6 -3.42 -0.99 -15.84
N ALA A 7 -3.90 -2.13 -15.35
CA ALA A 7 -4.69 -2.21 -14.12
C ALA A 7 -3.84 -1.86 -12.88
N VAL A 8 -2.58 -2.31 -12.84
CA VAL A 8 -1.65 -1.98 -11.75
C VAL A 8 -1.38 -0.47 -11.71
N ARG A 9 -1.11 0.16 -12.86
CA ARG A 9 -0.88 1.60 -12.91
C ARG A 9 -2.09 2.40 -12.43
N GLN A 10 -3.30 2.05 -12.86
CA GLN A 10 -4.52 2.72 -12.39
C GLN A 10 -4.70 2.61 -10.87
N LEU A 11 -4.36 1.45 -10.29
CA LEU A 11 -4.41 1.25 -8.84
C LEU A 11 -3.42 2.17 -8.11
N VAL A 12 -2.18 2.20 -8.57
CA VAL A 12 -1.12 3.05 -8.00
C VAL A 12 -1.51 4.51 -8.14
N ASP A 13 -1.90 4.96 -9.34
CA ASP A 13 -2.26 6.34 -9.60
C ASP A 13 -3.38 6.83 -8.68
N ARG A 14 -4.37 5.98 -8.43
CA ARG A 14 -5.52 6.28 -7.57
C ARG A 14 -5.19 6.36 -6.09
N TYR A 15 -4.24 5.57 -5.60
CA TYR A 15 -4.03 5.40 -4.15
C TYR A 15 -2.63 5.81 -3.66
N GLN A 16 -1.71 6.20 -4.54
CA GLN A 16 -0.33 6.55 -4.18
C GLN A 16 -0.26 7.60 -3.08
N HIS A 17 -1.09 8.66 -3.17
CA HIS A 17 -1.10 9.72 -2.16
C HIS A 17 -1.61 9.21 -0.80
N LEU A 18 -2.63 8.35 -0.78
CA LEU A 18 -3.12 7.74 0.46
C LEU A 18 -2.02 6.90 1.11
N VAL A 19 -1.40 6.00 0.35
CA VAL A 19 -0.39 5.08 0.86
C VAL A 19 0.82 5.85 1.36
N TYR A 20 1.34 6.79 0.56
CA TYR A 20 2.48 7.63 0.95
C TYR A 20 2.18 8.48 2.19
N THR A 21 0.98 9.07 2.29
CA THR A 21 0.58 9.83 3.50
C THR A 21 0.59 8.95 4.75
N VAL A 22 0.13 7.71 4.64
CA VAL A 22 0.11 6.77 5.78
C VAL A 22 1.52 6.38 6.18
N THR A 23 2.38 6.02 5.23
CA THR A 23 3.75 5.62 5.52
C THR A 23 4.57 6.78 6.08
N MET A 24 4.44 7.98 5.51
CA MET A 24 5.07 9.21 6.01
C MET A 24 4.68 9.54 7.44
N ARG A 25 3.39 9.40 7.80
CA ARG A 25 2.92 9.68 9.17
C ARG A 25 3.53 8.75 10.21
N VAL A 26 3.80 7.50 9.83
CA VAL A 26 4.36 6.48 10.73
C VAL A 26 5.88 6.60 10.83
N LEU A 27 6.57 6.70 9.69
CA LEU A 27 8.03 6.60 9.62
C LEU A 27 8.72 7.95 9.81
N ARG A 28 8.08 9.05 9.40
CA ARG A 28 8.63 10.42 9.45
C ARG A 28 9.97 10.59 8.73
N ASP A 29 10.31 9.65 7.85
CA ASP A 29 11.47 9.69 6.97
C ASP A 29 10.99 9.51 5.51
N PRO A 30 11.33 10.42 4.59
CA PRO A 30 10.88 10.34 3.20
C PRO A 30 11.33 9.08 2.46
N MET A 31 12.56 8.62 2.68
CA MET A 31 13.11 7.47 1.99
C MET A 31 12.44 6.18 2.46
N ASP A 32 12.37 5.97 3.77
CA ASP A 32 11.71 4.79 4.34
C ASP A 32 10.21 4.77 4.01
N ALA A 33 9.57 5.94 3.95
CA ALA A 33 8.16 6.05 3.60
C ALA A 33 7.89 5.73 2.14
N GLU A 34 8.77 6.13 1.22
CA GLU A 34 8.68 5.79 -0.19
C GLU A 34 8.88 4.28 -0.39
N GLU A 35 9.92 3.71 0.22
CA GLU A 35 10.18 2.27 0.21
C GLU A 35 8.98 1.48 0.76
N SER A 36 8.46 1.89 1.92
CA SER A 36 7.29 1.25 2.54
C SER A 36 6.02 1.42 1.72
N ALA A 37 5.88 2.52 0.96
CA ALA A 37 4.73 2.73 0.08
C ALA A 37 4.76 1.76 -1.11
N GLN A 38 5.93 1.59 -1.73
CA GLN A 38 6.14 0.61 -2.80
C GLN A 38 5.84 -0.81 -2.32
N ASP A 39 6.42 -1.20 -1.18
CA ASP A 39 6.17 -2.48 -0.53
C ASP A 39 4.69 -2.75 -0.24
N SER A 40 3.96 -1.69 0.14
CA SER A 40 2.54 -1.79 0.45
C SER A 40 1.70 -2.10 -0.80
N PHE A 41 2.06 -1.53 -1.95
CA PHE A 41 1.40 -1.87 -3.22
C PHE A 41 1.72 -3.29 -3.67
N ILE A 42 2.97 -3.75 -3.52
CA ILE A 42 3.34 -5.14 -3.82
C ILE A 42 2.50 -6.10 -2.96
N LYS A 43 2.46 -5.88 -1.64
CA LYS A 43 1.66 -6.68 -0.70
C LYS A 43 0.16 -6.61 -0.99
N ALA A 44 -0.35 -5.45 -1.42
CA ALA A 44 -1.75 -5.32 -1.81
C ALA A 44 -2.07 -6.12 -3.08
N LEU A 45 -1.21 -6.09 -4.09
CA LEU A 45 -1.39 -6.90 -5.30
C LEU A 45 -1.32 -8.40 -5.00
N ASP A 46 -0.44 -8.84 -4.10
CA ASP A 46 -0.37 -10.24 -3.66
C ASP A 46 -1.63 -10.66 -2.89
N LYS A 47 -2.17 -9.77 -2.06
CA LYS A 47 -3.33 -10.03 -1.21
C LYS A 47 -4.66 -9.66 -1.84
N LEU A 48 -4.69 -9.21 -3.10
CA LEU A 48 -5.90 -8.69 -3.74
C LEU A 48 -7.06 -9.71 -3.70
N HIS A 49 -6.76 -11.00 -3.83
CA HIS A 49 -7.72 -12.10 -3.72
C HIS A 49 -8.40 -12.22 -2.34
N THR A 50 -7.83 -11.62 -1.29
CA THR A 50 -8.41 -11.59 0.07
C THR A 50 -9.37 -10.43 0.28
N PHE A 51 -9.42 -9.47 -0.65
CA PHE A 51 -10.40 -8.39 -0.60
C PHE A 51 -11.75 -8.92 -1.09
N ASP A 52 -12.66 -9.13 -0.14
CA ASP A 52 -13.97 -9.73 -0.36
C ASP A 52 -15.06 -8.72 -0.81
N GLY A 53 -14.67 -7.47 -1.08
CA GLY A 53 -15.60 -6.40 -1.45
C GLY A 53 -16.47 -5.86 -0.32
N ARG A 54 -16.38 -6.42 0.90
CA ARG A 54 -17.12 -5.92 2.07
C ARG A 54 -16.38 -4.74 2.67
N GLY A 55 -16.65 -3.56 2.11
CA GLY A 55 -16.11 -2.28 2.58
C GLY A 55 -15.32 -1.53 1.51
N ARG A 56 -14.71 -0.41 1.91
CA ARG A 56 -13.94 0.42 0.99
C ARG A 56 -12.56 -0.17 0.77
N PHE A 57 -12.18 -0.35 -0.49
CA PHE A 57 -10.82 -0.76 -0.88
C PHE A 57 -9.75 0.13 -0.24
N SER A 58 -9.99 1.44 -0.15
CA SER A 58 -9.08 2.40 0.51
C SER A 58 -8.82 2.06 1.98
N THR A 59 -9.81 1.55 2.71
CA THR A 59 -9.66 1.14 4.12
C THR A 59 -8.86 -0.15 4.25
N TRP A 60 -9.06 -1.09 3.34
CA TRP A 60 -8.26 -2.31 3.27
C TRP A 60 -6.80 -2.00 2.93
N LEU A 61 -6.56 -1.17 1.91
CA LEU A 61 -5.22 -0.73 1.51
C LEU A 61 -4.52 0.09 2.61
N PHE A 62 -5.25 0.98 3.29
CA PHE A 62 -4.73 1.70 4.47
C PHE A 62 -4.17 0.74 5.52
N SER A 63 -4.89 -0.36 5.79
CA SER A 63 -4.46 -1.34 6.80
C SER A 63 -3.16 -2.04 6.40
N ILE A 64 -2.97 -2.31 5.10
CA ILE A 64 -1.71 -2.86 4.57
C ILE A 64 -0.59 -1.83 4.73
N ALA A 65 -0.80 -0.59 4.29
CA ALA A 65 0.19 0.47 4.37
C ALA A 65 0.65 0.76 5.81
N HIS A 66 -0.32 0.87 6.73
CA HIS A 66 -0.04 1.09 8.15
C HIS A 66 0.76 -0.06 8.76
N ARG A 67 0.38 -1.33 8.48
CA ARG A 67 1.10 -2.50 9.00
C ARG A 67 2.52 -2.59 8.42
N THR A 68 2.69 -2.31 7.14
CA THR A 68 4.02 -2.27 6.50
C THR A 68 4.91 -1.23 7.17
N ALA A 69 4.42 0.00 7.35
CA ALA A 69 5.20 1.08 7.97
C ALA A 69 5.55 0.78 9.44
N ILE A 70 4.61 0.22 10.22
CA ILE A 70 4.89 -0.20 11.61
C ILE A 70 5.93 -1.33 11.66
N SER A 71 5.94 -2.23 10.68
CA SER A 71 6.95 -3.28 10.59
C SER A 71 8.34 -2.70 10.33
N LYS A 72 8.45 -1.74 9.39
CA LYS A 72 9.71 -1.05 9.05
C LYS A 72 10.24 -0.25 10.24
N LEU A 73 9.37 0.48 10.95
CA LEU A 73 9.73 1.26 12.15
C LEU A 73 10.32 0.41 13.30
N ARG A 74 9.98 -0.88 13.35
CA ARG A 74 10.40 -1.81 14.41
C ARG A 74 11.63 -2.65 14.03
N SER A 75 12.15 -2.48 12.82
CA SER A 75 13.32 -3.22 12.30
C SER A 75 14.57 -2.37 12.47
#